data_AF-A0A1F8DE03-F1
#
_entry.id   AF-A0A1F8DE03-F1
#
_cell.length_a   1.000
_cell.length_b   1.000
_cell.length_c   1.000
_cell.angle_alpha   90.00
_cell.angle_beta   90.00
_cell.angle_gamma   90.00
#
_symmetry.space_group_name_H-M   'P 1'
#
loop_
_entity.id
_entity.type
_entity.pdbx_description
1 polymer ?
#
loop_
_entity_poly.entity_id
_entity_poly.type
_entity_poly.pdbx_seq_one_letter_code
_entity_poly.pdbx_strand_id
1 'polypeptide(L)'
;MDLAQIFSNFSPKFNLNLGNLSFSPSYLQAGIVLVLIFLLVLTMAQVRRHFIEWSFKGALFGIFFGFLLALILEGFLIVGGKTAITEIVGWKNAPQPILSFLDASRSQLVSVLGVSTEIPSSNAKIKTAPEEVLRSFQALSPSDLAKVKKLICAP
;
A
#
# COMPACT_ATOMS: atom_id res chain seq x y z
N MET A 1 0.01 -36.96 -30.33
CA MET A 1 -1.43 -37.09 -30.64
C MET A 1 -1.97 -35.68 -30.78
N ASP A 2 -2.36 -35.35 -32.01
CA ASP A 2 -2.65 -33.99 -32.46
C ASP A 2 -4.01 -33.51 -31.94
N LEU A 3 -4.06 -32.36 -31.25
CA LEU A 3 -5.30 -31.79 -30.69
C LEU A 3 -6.35 -31.50 -31.78
N ALA A 4 -5.90 -31.31 -33.03
CA ALA A 4 -6.79 -31.13 -34.18
C ALA A 4 -7.62 -32.39 -34.51
N GLN A 5 -7.10 -33.60 -34.28
CA GLN A 5 -7.82 -34.86 -34.56
C GLN A 5 -8.91 -35.16 -33.54
N ILE A 6 -8.82 -34.62 -32.33
CA ILE A 6 -9.84 -34.81 -31.28
C ILE A 6 -11.09 -33.97 -31.61
N PHE A 7 -10.90 -32.74 -32.10
CA PHE A 7 -12.02 -31.86 -32.48
C PHE A 7 -12.75 -32.32 -33.74
N SER A 8 -12.05 -32.90 -34.73
CA SER A 8 -12.70 -33.36 -35.98
C SER A 8 -13.62 -34.57 -35.80
N ASN A 9 -13.40 -35.37 -34.75
CA ASN A 9 -14.20 -36.56 -34.46
C ASN A 9 -15.40 -36.30 -33.54
N PHE A 10 -15.56 -35.09 -33.01
CA PHE A 10 -16.63 -34.75 -32.07
C PHE A 10 -17.88 -34.12 -32.74
N SER A 11 -17.97 -34.11 -34.07
CA SER A 11 -19.17 -33.61 -34.76
C SER A 11 -20.05 -34.76 -35.27
N PRO A 12 -20.92 -35.35 -34.43
CA PRO A 12 -21.94 -36.28 -34.89
C PRO A 12 -22.89 -35.59 -35.88
N LYS A 13 -23.06 -36.19 -37.07
CA LYS A 13 -24.05 -35.74 -38.06
C LYS A 13 -25.45 -36.13 -37.58
N PHE A 14 -26.06 -35.29 -36.75
CA PHE A 14 -27.44 -35.47 -36.31
C PHE A 14 -28.41 -35.08 -37.43
N ASN A 15 -28.89 -36.07 -38.20
CA ASN A 15 -30.07 -35.90 -39.06
C ASN A 15 -31.31 -36.32 -38.26
N LEU A 16 -31.95 -35.35 -37.61
CA LEU A 16 -33.19 -35.56 -36.87
C LEU A 16 -34.38 -35.38 -37.82
N ASN A 17 -34.95 -36.49 -38.30
CA ASN A 17 -36.25 -36.50 -38.98
C ASN A 17 -37.36 -36.63 -37.93
N LEU A 18 -37.89 -35.50 -37.47
CA LEU A 18 -39.09 -35.43 -36.63
C LEU A 18 -40.32 -35.24 -37.54
N GLY A 19 -40.87 -36.35 -38.04
CA GLY A 19 -42.03 -36.33 -38.94
C GLY A 19 -41.72 -35.69 -40.30
N ASN A 20 -42.61 -34.82 -40.79
CA ASN A 20 -42.53 -34.20 -42.13
C ASN A 20 -41.68 -32.90 -42.16
N LEU A 21 -40.89 -32.64 -41.13
CA LEU A 21 -40.06 -31.43 -41.02
C LEU A 21 -38.59 -31.83 -41.09
N SER A 22 -37.96 -31.58 -42.25
CA SER A 22 -36.54 -31.78 -42.47
C SER A 22 -35.76 -30.54 -42.05
N PHE A 23 -35.28 -30.51 -40.81
CA PHE A 23 -34.40 -29.44 -40.36
C PHE A 23 -32.98 -29.71 -40.81
N SER A 24 -32.38 -28.77 -41.54
CA SER A 24 -30.94 -28.82 -41.82
C SER A 24 -30.18 -28.79 -40.47
N PRO A 25 -29.20 -29.69 -40.25
CA PRO A 25 -28.43 -29.78 -39.00
C PRO A 25 -27.82 -28.43 -38.56
N SER A 26 -27.53 -27.55 -39.51
CA SER A 26 -26.98 -26.21 -39.27
C SER A 26 -27.88 -25.32 -38.41
N TYR A 27 -29.21 -25.38 -38.60
CA TYR A 27 -30.15 -24.53 -37.84
C TYR A 27 -30.31 -25.00 -36.40
N LEU A 28 -30.36 -26.32 -36.19
CA LEU A 28 -30.46 -26.90 -34.87
C LEU A 28 -29.18 -26.65 -34.05
N GLN A 29 -28.02 -26.79 -34.70
CA GLN A 29 -26.73 -26.43 -34.09
C GLN A 29 -26.67 -24.95 -33.70
N ALA A 30 -27.09 -24.04 -34.58
CA ALA A 30 -27.14 -22.61 -34.27
C ALA A 30 -28.10 -22.29 -33.10
N GLY A 31 -29.27 -22.94 -33.06
CA GLY A 31 -30.22 -22.80 -31.96
C GLY A 31 -29.65 -23.25 -30.61
N ILE A 32 -28.96 -24.40 -30.58
CA ILE A 32 -28.29 -24.90 -29.38
C ILE A 32 -27.22 -23.91 -28.89
N VAL A 33 -26.38 -23.38 -29.80
CA VAL A 33 -25.36 -22.39 -29.44
C VAL A 33 -26.00 -21.12 -28.84
N LEU A 34 -27.09 -20.63 -29.42
CA LEU A 34 -27.84 -19.48 -28.90
C LEU A 34 -28.38 -19.72 -27.49
N VAL A 35 -28.96 -20.89 -27.24
CA VAL A 35 -29.46 -21.28 -25.91
C VAL A 35 -28.32 -21.39 -24.90
N LEU A 36 -27.18 -21.97 -25.28
CA LEU A 36 -26.01 -22.05 -24.41
C LEU A 36 -25.48 -20.66 -24.03
N ILE A 37 -25.38 -19.74 -25.00
CA ILE A 37 -24.94 -18.36 -24.74
C ILE A 37 -25.91 -17.67 -23.79
N PHE A 38 -27.22 -17.82 -24.01
CA PHE A 38 -28.24 -17.25 -23.14
C PHE A 38 -28.12 -17.78 -21.70
N LEU A 39 -27.94 -19.09 -21.55
CA LEU A 39 -27.79 -19.74 -20.25
C LEU A 39 -26.50 -19.28 -19.55
N LEU A 40 -25.40 -19.10 -20.29
CA LEU A 40 -24.14 -18.56 -19.77
C LEU A 40 -24.31 -17.12 -19.22
N VAL A 41 -25.06 -16.27 -19.92
CA VAL A 41 -25.32 -14.90 -19.44
C VAL A 41 -26.15 -14.92 -18.16
N LEU A 42 -27.16 -15.80 -18.07
CA LEU A 42 -27.96 -15.96 -16.86
C LEU A 42 -27.13 -16.46 -15.67
N THR A 43 -26.24 -17.43 -15.88
CA THR A 43 -25.37 -17.94 -14.80
C THR A 43 -24.41 -16.86 -14.30
N MET A 44 -23.80 -16.07 -15.20
CA MET A 44 -22.97 -14.92 -14.78
C MET A 44 -23.77 -13.88 -13.99
N ALA A 45 -25.00 -13.58 -14.42
CA ALA A 45 -25.87 -12.64 -13.71
C ALA A 45 -26.24 -13.13 -12.30
N GLN A 46 -26.53 -14.42 -12.15
CA GLN A 46 -26.83 -15.04 -10.86
C GLN A 46 -25.62 -15.06 -9.93
N VAL A 47 -24.44 -15.41 -10.46
CA VAL A 47 -23.16 -15.34 -9.74
C VAL A 47 -22.92 -13.92 -9.24
N ARG A 48 -23.03 -12.91 -10.12
CA ARG A 48 -22.85 -11.51 -9.73
C ARG A 48 -23.76 -11.11 -8.56
N ARG A 49 -25.05 -11.50 -8.59
CA ARG A 49 -25.99 -11.17 -7.52
C ARG A 49 -25.61 -11.82 -6.19
N HIS A 50 -25.18 -13.08 -6.21
CA HIS A 50 -24.82 -13.81 -5.00
C HIS A 50 -23.49 -13.34 -4.38
N PHE A 51 -22.49 -13.03 -5.22
CA PHE A 51 -21.17 -12.57 -4.75
C PHE A 51 -21.15 -11.12 -4.29
N ILE A 52 -22.00 -10.23 -4.84
CA ILE A 52 -22.06 -8.82 -4.40
C ILE A 52 -22.59 -8.70 -2.97
N GLU A 53 -23.59 -9.49 -2.59
CA GLU A 53 -24.11 -9.49 -1.22
C GLU A 53 -23.09 -10.04 -0.21
N TRP A 54 -22.24 -10.97 -0.63
CA TRP A 54 -21.16 -11.50 0.20
C TRP A 54 -19.96 -10.53 0.30
N SER A 55 -19.69 -9.78 -0.76
CA SER A 55 -18.62 -8.78 -0.83
C SER A 55 -18.83 -7.58 0.10
N PHE A 56 -20.07 -7.15 0.35
CA PHE A 56 -20.33 -6.05 1.29
C PHE A 56 -19.94 -6.38 2.74
N LYS A 57 -20.11 -7.64 3.18
CA LYS A 57 -19.61 -8.11 4.48
C LYS A 57 -18.09 -8.23 4.52
N GLY A 58 -17.48 -8.67 3.42
CA GLY A 58 -16.03 -8.72 3.26
C GLY A 58 -15.37 -7.34 3.20
N ALA A 59 -16.04 -6.34 2.61
CA ALA A 59 -15.56 -4.96 2.52
C ALA A 59 -15.50 -4.30 3.91
N LEU A 60 -16.49 -4.56 4.78
CA LEU A 60 -16.46 -4.07 6.16
C LEU A 60 -15.26 -4.65 6.92
N PHE A 61 -14.95 -5.92 6.70
CA PHE A 61 -13.76 -6.58 7.25
C PHE A 61 -12.48 -5.96 6.67
N GLY A 62 -12.42 -5.70 5.37
CA GLY A 62 -11.30 -5.02 4.71
C GLY A 62 -11.07 -3.60 5.25
N ILE A 63 -12.12 -2.83 5.50
CA ILE A 63 -12.05 -1.49 6.11
C ILE A 63 -11.54 -1.59 7.55
N PHE A 64 -12.06 -2.55 8.34
CA PHE A 64 -11.61 -2.75 9.71
C PHE A 64 -10.11 -3.13 9.77
N PHE A 65 -9.67 -4.08 8.94
CA PHE A 65 -8.27 -4.47 8.87
C PHE A 65 -7.37 -3.39 8.28
N GLY A 66 -7.86 -2.63 7.29
CA GLY A 66 -7.16 -1.48 6.74
C GLY A 66 -6.97 -0.38 7.79
N PHE A 67 -7.99 -0.08 8.59
CA PHE A 67 -7.92 0.86 9.70
C PHE A 67 -6.98 0.37 10.80
N LEU A 68 -7.08 -0.91 11.19
CA LEU A 68 -6.20 -1.51 12.19
C LEU A 68 -4.73 -1.48 11.73
N LEU A 69 -4.46 -1.82 10.47
CA LEU A 69 -3.12 -1.79 9.90
C LEU A 69 -2.58 -0.35 9.84
N ALA A 70 -3.42 0.62 9.46
CA ALA A 70 -3.05 2.03 9.48
C ALA A 70 -2.70 2.51 10.89
N LEU A 71 -3.47 2.10 11.91
CA LEU A 71 -3.24 2.47 13.31
C LEU A 71 -1.92 1.85 13.84
N ILE A 72 -1.60 0.61 13.46
CA ILE A 72 -0.33 -0.03 13.81
C ILE A 72 0.84 0.71 13.14
N LEU A 73 0.76 0.97 11.82
CA LEU A 73 1.77 1.72 11.07
C LEU A 73 2.00 3.10 11.68
N GLU A 74 0.92 3.81 11.99
CA GLU A 74 0.99 5.14 12.60
C GLU A 74 1.55 5.09 14.02
N GLY A 75 1.19 4.09 14.81
CA GLY A 75 1.78 3.85 16.13
C GLY A 75 3.30 3.68 16.08
N PHE A 76 3.81 2.93 15.09
CA PHE A 76 5.26 2.81 14.88
C PHE A 76 5.89 4.12 14.43
N LEU A 77 5.22 4.89 13.57
CA LEU A 77 5.69 6.20 13.12
C LEU A 77 5.73 7.24 14.27
N ILE A 78 4.78 7.19 15.22
CA ILE A 78 4.74 8.01 16.43
C ILE A 78 5.97 7.75 17.30
N VAL A 79 6.33 6.49 17.51
CA VAL A 79 7.55 6.12 18.26
C VAL A 79 8.81 6.56 17.51
N GLY A 80 8.79 6.53 16.17
CA GLY A 80 9.89 6.98 15.31
C GLY A 80 10.03 8.50 15.14
N GLY A 81 9.15 9.31 15.75
CA GLY A 81 9.20 10.78 15.65
C GLY A 81 8.95 11.34 14.25
N LYS A 82 8.48 10.52 13.31
CA LYS A 82 8.11 10.92 11.95
C LYS A 82 6.73 10.37 11.64
N THR A 83 5.73 11.23 11.63
CA THR A 83 4.33 10.86 11.57
C THR A 83 3.67 11.50 10.37
N ALA A 84 3.18 10.69 9.43
CA ALA A 84 2.54 11.18 8.21
C ALA A 84 1.28 12.03 8.50
N ILE A 85 0.48 11.65 9.50
CA ILE A 85 -0.79 12.34 9.77
C ILE A 85 -0.59 13.62 10.58
N THR A 86 0.33 13.66 11.54
CA THR A 86 0.58 14.90 12.32
C THR A 86 1.47 15.91 11.59
N GLU A 87 2.23 15.52 10.57
CA GLU A 87 2.82 16.48 9.62
C GLU A 87 1.73 17.17 8.77
N ILE A 88 0.76 16.39 8.27
CA ILE A 88 -0.34 16.92 7.42
C ILE A 88 -1.35 17.73 8.26
N VAL A 89 -1.65 17.29 9.49
CA VAL A 89 -2.58 17.97 10.43
C VAL A 89 -1.88 19.10 11.23
N GLY A 90 -0.55 19.22 11.14
CA GLY A 90 0.19 20.36 11.72
C GLY A 90 0.16 20.42 13.24
N TRP A 91 0.09 19.27 13.92
CA TRP A 91 0.07 19.20 15.39
C TRP A 91 1.48 19.43 15.96
N LYS A 92 1.88 20.71 16.00
CA LYS A 92 3.20 21.14 16.49
C LYS A 92 3.37 21.00 18.00
N ASN A 93 2.26 20.84 18.75
CA ASN A 93 2.23 20.62 20.19
C ASN A 93 1.20 19.54 20.51
N ALA A 94 1.64 18.30 20.70
CA ALA A 94 0.74 17.26 21.21
C ALA A 94 0.25 17.65 22.62
N PRO A 95 -1.03 17.44 22.95
CA PRO A 95 -1.55 17.73 24.28
C PRO A 95 -0.79 16.92 25.35
N GLN A 96 -0.62 17.50 26.53
CA GLN A 96 0.22 16.95 27.62
C GLN A 96 0.00 15.46 27.96
N PRO A 97 -1.21 14.88 27.89
CA PRO A 97 -1.40 13.45 28.19
C PRO A 97 -0.67 12.52 27.22
N ILE A 98 -0.54 12.93 25.95
CA ILE A 98 0.11 12.12 24.92
C ILE A 98 1.64 12.21 25.07
N LEU A 99 2.14 13.39 25.42
CA LEU A 99 3.57 13.61 25.70
C LEU A 99 4.03 12.81 26.91
N SER A 100 3.28 12.84 28.01
CA SER A 100 3.64 12.08 29.23
C SER A 100 3.60 10.57 29.01
N PHE A 101 2.66 10.07 28.20
CA PHE A 101 2.62 8.66 27.82
C PHE A 101 3.79 8.27 26.92
N LEU A 102 4.15 9.10 25.93
CA LEU A 102 5.33 8.87 25.09
C LEU A 102 6.61 8.83 25.92
N ASP A 103 6.80 9.78 26.83
CA ASP A 103 7.98 9.82 27.71
C ASP A 103 8.02 8.61 28.65
N ALA A 104 6.88 8.19 29.20
CA ALA A 104 6.78 6.97 29.99
C ALA A 104 7.19 5.73 29.16
N SER A 105 6.66 5.61 27.93
CA SER A 105 6.99 4.49 27.04
C SER A 105 8.48 4.47 26.66
N ARG A 106 9.06 5.66 26.43
CA ARG A 106 10.47 5.83 26.10
C ARG A 106 11.35 5.41 27.27
N SER A 107 11.00 5.81 28.49
CA SER A 107 11.75 5.41 29.69
C SER A 107 11.73 3.89 29.90
N GLN A 108 10.62 3.22 29.59
CA GLN A 108 10.52 1.77 29.65
C GLN A 108 11.35 1.09 28.55
N LEU A 109 11.33 1.61 27.33
CA LEU A 109 12.15 1.10 26.21
C LEU A 109 13.65 1.23 26.52
N VAL A 110 14.10 2.36 27.08
CA VAL A 110 15.49 2.57 27.50
C VAL A 110 15.86 1.61 28.64
N SER A 111 14.96 1.41 29.60
CA SER A 111 15.17 0.49 30.72
C SER A 111 15.33 -0.97 30.26
N VAL A 112 14.66 -1.39 29.20
CA VAL A 112 14.72 -2.77 28.67
C VAL A 112 15.89 -2.96 27.70
N LEU A 113 16.23 -1.93 26.93
CA LEU A 113 17.28 -2.02 25.91
C LEU A 113 18.69 -1.74 26.46
N GLY A 114 18.83 -1.15 27.65
CA GLY A 114 20.14 -0.88 28.28
C GLY A 114 21.01 0.12 27.50
N VAL A 115 20.46 0.77 26.48
CA VAL A 115 21.18 1.72 25.63
C VAL A 115 21.13 3.10 26.29
N SER A 116 22.24 3.50 26.92
CA SER A 116 22.45 4.84 27.52
C SER A 116 22.76 5.92 26.48
N THR A 117 23.01 5.54 25.22
CA THR A 117 23.33 6.48 24.14
C THR A 117 22.06 6.86 23.38
N GLU A 118 21.39 7.89 23.89
CA GLU A 118 20.40 8.65 23.15
C GLU A 118 21.11 9.34 21.96
N ILE A 119 20.82 8.93 20.72
CA ILE A 119 21.11 9.81 19.57
C ILE A 119 20.01 10.87 19.62
N PRO A 120 20.32 12.15 19.88
CA PRO A 120 19.30 13.18 19.94
C PRO A 120 18.60 13.25 18.58
N SER A 121 17.30 12.99 18.60
CA SER A 121 16.43 13.33 17.48
C SER A 121 16.49 14.85 17.30
N SER A 122 16.72 15.26 16.05
CA SER A 122 16.89 16.66 15.60
C SER A 122 18.31 17.22 15.68
N ASN A 123 19.01 17.08 14.55
CA ASN A 123 20.01 18.05 14.13
C ASN A 123 19.40 19.47 14.15
N ALA A 124 20.06 20.37 14.88
CA ALA A 124 19.94 21.83 14.91
C ALA A 124 18.74 22.46 15.65
N LYS A 125 18.76 22.41 16.99
CA LYS A 125 18.14 23.43 17.87
C LYS A 125 19.15 24.52 18.28
N ILE A 126 20.05 24.89 17.37
CA ILE A 126 20.88 26.09 17.54
C ILE A 126 20.77 26.83 16.22
N LYS A 127 19.99 27.92 16.19
CA LYS A 127 20.27 29.00 15.25
C LYS A 127 21.61 29.54 15.68
N THR A 128 22.70 28.98 15.15
CA THR A 128 24.06 29.43 15.46
C THR A 128 24.08 30.90 15.07
N ALA A 129 24.14 31.78 16.07
CA ALA A 129 24.27 33.20 15.81
C ALA A 129 25.52 33.36 14.92
N PRO A 130 25.50 34.22 13.90
CA PRO A 130 26.64 34.42 13.01
C PRO A 130 27.94 34.73 13.79
N GLU A 131 27.81 35.25 15.01
CA GLU A 131 28.88 35.56 15.95
C GLU A 131 29.60 34.32 16.51
N GLU A 132 28.90 33.21 16.70
CA GLU A 132 29.50 31.98 17.22
C GLU A 132 30.29 31.24 16.14
N VAL A 133 29.80 31.29 14.89
CA VAL A 133 30.53 30.80 13.71
C VAL A 133 31.80 31.64 13.46
N LEU A 134 31.71 32.97 13.62
CA LEU A 134 32.86 33.88 13.53
C LEU A 134 33.92 33.61 14.60
N ARG A 135 33.51 33.36 15.84
CA ARG A 135 34.43 32.99 16.93
C ARG A 135 35.11 31.65 16.69
N SER A 136 34.36 30.65 16.24
CA SER A 136 34.94 29.36 15.87
C SER A 136 35.93 29.51 14.72
N PHE A 137 35.64 30.35 13.72
CA PHE A 137 36.53 30.62 12.59
C PHE A 137 37.83 31.36 13.01
N GLN A 138 37.74 32.31 13.93
CA GLN A 138 38.90 33.03 14.47
C GLN A 138 39.77 32.17 15.39
N ALA A 139 39.22 31.10 15.99
CA ALA A 139 39.95 30.18 16.84
C ALA A 139 40.76 29.12 16.08
N LEU A 140 40.65 29.03 14.74
CA LEU A 140 41.43 28.08 13.96
C LEU A 140 42.91 28.49 13.82
N SER A 141 43.77 27.48 13.76
CA SER A 141 45.19 27.65 13.45
C SER A 141 45.37 28.25 12.04
N PRO A 142 46.44 29.03 11.79
CA PRO A 142 46.65 29.69 10.50
C PRO A 142 46.78 28.70 9.32
N SER A 143 47.22 27.47 9.57
CA SER A 143 47.29 26.39 8.57
C SER A 143 45.93 25.83 8.18
N ASP A 144 44.98 25.76 9.11
CA ASP A 144 43.64 25.24 8.84
C ASP A 144 42.71 26.33 8.29
N LEU A 145 42.94 27.59 8.69
CA LEU A 145 42.25 28.75 8.12
C LEU A 145 42.51 28.86 6.61
N ALA A 146 43.73 28.60 6.14
CA ALA A 146 44.04 28.57 4.71
C ALA A 146 43.29 27.47 3.95
N LYS A 147 43.09 26.29 4.57
CA LYS A 147 42.33 25.17 3.96
C LYS A 147 40.83 25.49 3.90
N VAL A 148 40.27 26.01 4.99
CA VAL A 148 38.84 26.38 5.05
C VAL A 148 38.54 27.55 4.11
N LYS A 149 39.41 28.57 4.06
CA LYS A 149 39.30 29.68 3.11
C LYS A 149 39.33 29.19 1.66
N LYS A 150 40.14 28.19 1.33
CA LYS A 150 40.20 27.59 -0.01
C LYS A 150 38.94 26.79 -0.37
N LEU A 151 38.23 26.26 0.61
CA LEU A 151 36.98 25.52 0.42
C LEU A 151 35.76 26.44 0.27
N ILE A 152 35.73 27.56 1.00
CA ILE A 152 34.60 28.51 1.00
C ILE A 152 34.77 29.57 -0.08
N CYS A 153 36.00 30.04 -0.32
CA CYS A 153 36.33 31.03 -1.33
C CYS A 153 36.95 30.35 -2.55
N ALA A 154 36.13 29.58 -3.29
CA ALA A 154 36.42 29.31 -4.69
C ALA A 154 35.95 30.52 -5.54
N PRO A 155 36.65 30.84 -6.65
CA PRO A 155 36.25 31.94 -7.54
C PRO A 155 34.85 31.73 -8.15
#